data_AF-A0A8I0BVI2-F1
#
_entry.id   AF-A0A8I0BVI2-F1
#
_cell.length_a   1.000
_cell.length_b   1.000
_cell.length_c   1.000
_cell.angle_alpha   90.00
_cell.angle_beta   90.00
_cell.angle_gamma   90.00
#
_symmetry.space_group_name_H-M   'P 1'
#
loop_
_entity.id
_entity.type
_entity.pdbx_description
1 polymer ?
#
loop_
_entity_poly.entity_id
_entity_poly.type
_entity_poly.pdbx_seq_one_letter_code
_entity_poly.pdbx_strand_id
1 'polypeptide(L)' 'QPRSIVIATYALSGFANFSSIAIQLGGIGGIAPSRRHDLSRLGLRAMIAGSIAAFMTATVAGMIL' A
#
# COMPACT_ATOMS: atom_id res chain seq x y z
N GLN A 1 11.09 -2.89 -23.80
CA GLN A 1 9.69 -2.74 -23.35
C GLN A 1 9.19 -3.81 -22.37
N PRO A 2 9.50 -5.13 -22.48
CA PRO A 2 8.95 -6.11 -21.54
C PRO A 2 9.35 -5.85 -20.07
N ARG A 3 10.58 -5.37 -19.83
CA ARG A 3 11.06 -5.04 -18.46
C ARG A 3 10.24 -3.95 -17.76
N SER A 4 9.90 -2.86 -18.45
CA SER A 4 9.12 -1.76 -17.84
C SER A 4 7.69 -2.18 -17.54
N ILE A 5 7.09 -3.04 -18.37
CA ILE A 5 5.76 -3.61 -18.12
C ILE A 5 5.80 -4.45 -16.84
N VAL A 6 6.79 -5.33 -16.68
CA VAL A 6 6.88 -6.17 -15.47
C VAL A 6 7.10 -5.33 -14.21
N ILE A 7 8.01 -4.35 -14.26
CA ILE A 7 8.24 -3.42 -13.13
C ILE A 7 6.94 -2.68 -12.77
N ALA A 8 6.22 -2.14 -13.77
CA ALA A 8 4.96 -1.45 -13.54
C ALA A 8 3.88 -2.37 -12.94
N THR A 9 3.79 -3.63 -13.39
CA THR A 9 2.86 -4.62 -12.84
C THR A 9 3.08 -4.83 -11.34
N TYR A 10 4.32 -5.01 -10.90
CA TYR A 10 4.64 -5.18 -9.48
C TYR A 10 4.51 -3.87 -8.68
N ALA A 11 4.78 -2.72 -9.30
CA ALA A 11 4.60 -1.43 -8.64
C ALA A 11 3.12 -1.11 -8.38
N LEU A 12 2.22 -1.61 -9.23
CA LEU A 12 0.78 -1.39 -9.16
C LEU A 12 0.01 -2.48 -8.39
N SER A 13 0.65 -3.58 -8.00
CA SER A 13 -0.01 -4.72 -7.34
C SER A 13 -0.33 -4.48 -5.85
N GLY A 14 -0.69 -3.26 -5.47
CA GLY A 14 -0.98 -2.89 -4.09
C GLY A 14 -2.05 -1.81 -3.96
N PHE A 15 -2.76 -1.81 -2.83
CA PHE A 15 -3.81 -0.82 -2.52
C PHE A 15 -3.29 0.38 -1.72
N ALA A 16 -2.07 0.85 -1.98
CA ALA A 16 -1.50 2.00 -1.29
C ALA A 16 -2.02 3.32 -1.88
N ASN A 17 -3.20 3.76 -1.44
CA ASN A 17 -3.84 5.02 -1.88
C ASN A 17 -4.69 5.63 -0.75
N PHE A 18 -5.14 6.87 -0.93
CA PHE A 18 -5.93 7.60 0.08
C PHE A 18 -7.27 6.92 0.41
N SER A 19 -7.96 6.35 -0.58
CA SER A 19 -9.22 5.63 -0.36
C SER A 19 -9.04 4.41 0.53
N SER A 20 -7.91 3.71 0.43
CA SER A 20 -7.58 2.58 1.31
C SER A 20 -7.40 2.96 2.78
N ILE A 21 -7.07 4.22 3.09
CA ILE A 21 -7.06 4.71 4.49
C ILE A 21 -8.50 4.76 5.02
N ALA A 22 -9.44 5.27 4.22
CA ALA A 22 -10.85 5.32 4.58
C ALA A 22 -11.45 3.91 4.71
N ILE A 23 -11.09 2.98 3.81
CA ILE A 23 -11.50 1.57 3.89
C ILE A 23 -11.02 0.93 5.19
N GLN A 24 -9.76 1.14 5.59
CA GLN A 24 -9.23 0.61 6.85
C GLN A 24 -9.89 1.25 8.08
N LEU A 25 -10.17 2.55 8.03
CA LEU A 25 -10.91 3.25 9.10
C LEU A 25 -12.35 2.75 9.24
N GLY A 26 -13.01 2.40 8.13
CA GLY A 26 -14.35 1.83 8.14
C GLY A 26 -14.37 0.37 8.59
N GLY A 27 -13.52 -0.47 7.98
CA GLY A 27 -13.45 -1.90 8.25
C GLY A 27 -12.83 -2.21 9.62
N ILE A 28 -11.53 -1.93 9.79
CA ILE A 28 -10.82 -2.22 11.04
C ILE A 28 -11.36 -1.35 12.18
N GLY A 29 -11.67 -0.07 11.90
CA GLY A 29 -12.28 0.81 12.90
C GLY A 29 -13.70 0.40 13.30
N GLY A 30 -14.42 -0.39 12.47
CA GLY A 30 -15.68 -1.03 12.86
C GLY A 30 -15.49 -2.26 13.75
N ILE A 31 -14.44 -3.05 13.51
CA ILE A 31 -14.08 -4.23 14.30
C ILE A 31 -13.49 -3.84 15.67
N ALA A 32 -12.68 -2.78 15.71
CA ALA A 32 -12.03 -2.27 16.90
C ALA A 32 -12.24 -0.74 17.05
N PRO A 33 -13.44 -0.30 17.51
CA PRO A 33 -13.78 1.13 17.61
C PRO A 33 -12.82 1.94 18.47
N SER A 34 -12.30 1.37 19.56
CA SER A 34 -11.33 2.01 20.45
C SER A 34 -9.98 2.30 19.78
N ARG A 35 -9.67 1.67 18.64
CA ARG A 35 -8.41 1.82 17.90
C ARG A 35 -8.54 2.73 16.68
N ARG A 36 -9.72 3.30 16.42
CA ARG A 36 -9.96 4.15 15.25
C ARG A 36 -9.04 5.38 15.19
N HIS A 37 -8.69 5.93 16.35
CA HIS A 37 -7.74 7.03 16.46
C HIS A 37 -6.30 6.63 16.08
N ASP A 38 -5.87 5.40 16.43
CA ASP A 38 -4.56 4.90 16.00
C ASP A 38 -4.52 4.73 14.47
N LEU A 39 -5.59 4.18 13.89
CA LEU A 39 -5.72 3.98 12.44
C LEU A 39 -5.66 5.31 11.67
N SER A 40 -6.39 6.34 12.12
CA SER A 40 -6.36 7.64 11.44
C SER A 40 -5.01 8.32 11.56
N ARG A 41 -4.36 8.24 12.73
CA ARG A 41 -3.03 8.80 12.97
C ARG A 41 -1.94 8.12 12.14
N LEU A 42 -2.04 6.82 11.93
CA LEU A 42 -1.06 6.04 11.16
C LEU A 42 -1.37 5.99 9.66
N GLY A 43 -2.58 6.32 9.23
CA GLY A 43 -3.07 6.09 7.87
C GLY A 43 -2.16 6.59 6.75
N LEU A 44 -1.70 7.84 6.82
CA LEU A 44 -0.82 8.40 5.79
C LEU A 44 0.56 7.71 5.77
N ARG A 45 1.12 7.41 6.95
CA ARG A 45 2.40 6.69 7.06
C ARG A 45 2.28 5.27 6.52
N ALA A 46 1.19 4.58 6.85
CA ALA A 46 0.91 3.24 6.36
C ALA A 46 0.73 3.21 4.83
N MET A 47 0.06 4.21 4.25
CA MET A 47 -0.08 4.35 2.80
C MET A 47 1.29 4.51 2.12
N ILE A 48 2.13 5.45 2.60
CA ILE A 48 3.47 5.68 2.03
C ILE A 48 4.33 4.43 2.17
N ALA A 49 4.31 3.77 3.33
CA ALA A 49 5.02 2.52 3.55
C ALA A 49 4.54 1.42 2.58
N GLY A 50 3.24 1.32 2.32
CA GLY A 50 2.67 0.41 1.34
C GLY A 50 3.15 0.69 -0.09
N SER A 51 3.23 1.95 -0.50
CA SER A 51 3.78 2.32 -1.82
C SER A 51 5.26 1.94 -1.94
N ILE A 52 6.05 2.21 -0.90
CA ILE A 52 7.47 1.83 -0.86
C ILE A 52 7.63 0.31 -0.97
N ALA A 53 6.82 -0.46 -0.25
CA ALA A 53 6.86 -1.92 -0.32
C ALA A 53 6.54 -2.46 -1.73
N ALA A 54 5.55 -1.87 -2.42
CA ALA A 54 5.25 -2.22 -3.81
C ALA A 54 6.41 -1.86 -4.75
N PHE A 55 7.03 -0.69 -4.59
CA PHE A 55 8.19 -0.27 -5.39
C PHE A 55 9.44 -1.11 -5.12
N MET A 56 9.66 -1.55 -3.87
CA MET A 56 10.73 -2.49 -3.55
C MET A 56 10.52 -3.82 -4.26
N THR A 57 9.28 -4.33 -4.26
CA THR A 57 8.93 -5.56 -4.99
C THR A 57 9.18 -5.40 -6.50
N ALA A 58 8.77 -4.27 -7.07
CA ALA A 58 9.02 -3.94 -8.47
C ALA A 58 10.52 -3.81 -8.79
N THR A 59 11.31 -3.27 -7.86
CA THR A 59 12.77 -3.16 -8.00
C THR A 59 13.41 -4.54 -8.00
N VAL A 60 13.03 -5.42 -7.08
CA VAL A 60 13.53 -6.81 -7.03
C VAL A 60 13.16 -7.56 -8.30
N ALA A 61 11.90 -7.48 -8.75
CA ALA A 61 11.47 -8.07 -10.01
C ALA A 61 12.30 -7.51 -11.18
N GLY A 62 12.51 -6.21 -11.25
CA GLY A 62 13.31 -5.55 -12.28
C GLY A 62 14.80 -5.85 -12.22
N MET A 63 15.36 -6.29 -11.09
CA MET A 63 16.77 -6.71 -10.95
C MET A 63 17.00 -8.16 -11.39
N ILE A 64 16.02 -9.03 -11.21
CA ILE A 64 16.12 -10.47 -11.53
C ILE A 64 15.76 -10.74 -13.01
N LEU A 65 15.13 -9.78 -13.68
CA LEU A 65 14.79 -9.78 -15.12
C LEU A 65 15.83 -9.04 -15.96
#